data_AF-A0A9E0U4F6-F1
#
_entry.id   AF-A0A9E0U4F6-F1
#
_cell.length_a   1.000
_cell.length_b   1.000
_cell.length_c   1.000
_cell.angle_alpha   90.00
_cell.angle_beta   90.00
_cell.angle_gamma   90.00
#
_symmetry.space_group_name_H-M   'P 1'
#
loop_
_entity.id
_entity.type
_entity.pdbx_description
1 polymer ?
#
loop_
_entity_poly.entity_id
_entity_poly.type
_entity_poly.pdbx_seq_one_letter_code
_entity_poly.pdbx_strand_id
1 'polypeptide(L)'
;MSGPLKPSDIIGDRYEILRYVGEGGMQFVYQAKDILTDRHVALKTPKNKSATKRFRRSAVVAAKVNHPNVAKTLDYLKVGTQRYLIEEYIEGSDLKAALLQETAYLDPYLAAKVLHHLAKGVAAAHHAGVVHRDLKPTNIMVIGGYSLHELKVTDFGIARMADEELREAVEGGDASMSASQTAVGALPYMAPEAIDEPSTVGPPADIWSVGAMMYHLLCGQYPFGQGLRAVPKIMTAKLPDPPEFLSANPQFAPLAKEILEIAFSCLKKDPMERPTADQLVEKCSTLCYTSSPRQQGVVCDFRYGAWGFIRTPEGSVFFHRECVYGPMPVVGDPVLFASYDGGGADRALPVVKLTGATD
;
A
#
# COMPACT_ATOMS: atom_id res chain seq x y z
N MET A 1 -2.71 21.19 9.92
CA MET A 1 -1.76 22.14 9.30
C MET A 1 -2.18 22.38 7.86
N SER A 2 -2.18 23.61 7.37
CA SER A 2 -2.44 23.95 5.97
C SER A 2 -1.10 24.15 5.25
N GLY A 3 -0.93 23.55 4.07
CA GLY A 3 0.24 23.82 3.23
C GLY A 3 0.31 25.29 2.75
N PRO A 4 1.41 25.70 2.08
CA PRO A 4 1.64 27.08 1.66
C PRO A 4 0.66 27.64 0.61
N LEU A 5 -0.11 26.79 -0.09
CA LEU A 5 -1.08 27.21 -1.11
C LEU A 5 -2.50 27.18 -0.53
N LYS A 6 -3.36 28.09 -1.00
CA LYS A 6 -4.74 28.26 -0.55
C LYS A 6 -5.72 27.89 -1.66
N PRO A 7 -6.97 27.51 -1.32
CA PRO A 7 -8.04 27.37 -2.29
C PRO A 7 -8.16 28.61 -3.19
N SER A 8 -8.42 28.38 -4.47
CA SER A 8 -8.46 29.38 -5.56
C SER A 8 -7.13 30.02 -5.96
N ASP A 9 -5.99 29.62 -5.37
CA ASP A 9 -4.68 29.95 -5.95
C ASP A 9 -4.56 29.30 -7.33
N ILE A 10 -4.16 30.08 -8.34
CA ILE A 10 -3.93 29.58 -9.70
C ILE A 10 -2.43 29.42 -9.94
N ILE A 11 -2.01 28.19 -10.21
CA ILE A 11 -0.62 27.85 -10.48
C ILE A 11 -0.40 27.73 -11.99
N GLY A 12 0.52 28.53 -12.50
CA GLY A 12 0.93 28.51 -13.92
C GLY A 12 -0.24 28.81 -14.87
N ASP A 13 -1.15 29.68 -14.46
CA ASP A 13 -2.34 30.11 -15.22
C ASP A 13 -3.27 28.96 -15.65
N ARG A 14 -3.20 27.80 -14.96
CA ARG A 14 -3.90 26.58 -15.37
C ARG A 14 -4.46 25.74 -14.22
N TYR A 15 -3.72 25.60 -13.13
CA TYR A 15 -4.10 24.69 -12.06
C TYR A 15 -4.66 25.46 -10.87
N GLU A 16 -5.98 25.43 -10.68
CA GLU A 16 -6.64 26.03 -9.53
C GLU A 16 -6.59 25.09 -8.34
N ILE A 17 -6.05 25.54 -7.21
CA ILE A 17 -6.04 24.75 -5.97
C ILE A 17 -7.46 24.66 -5.42
N LEU A 18 -7.96 23.44 -5.20
CA LEU A 18 -9.26 23.21 -4.57
C LEU A 18 -9.12 23.05 -3.06
N ARG A 19 -8.21 22.17 -2.63
CA ARG A 19 -7.95 21.92 -1.20
C ARG A 19 -6.60 21.28 -0.96
N TYR A 20 -6.11 21.44 0.26
CA TYR A 20 -5.00 20.66 0.78
C TYR A 20 -5.44 19.22 1.04
N VAL A 21 -4.65 18.25 0.58
CA VAL A 21 -4.90 16.81 0.78
C VAL A 21 -4.06 16.28 1.92
N GLY A 22 -2.78 16.66 1.97
CA GLY A 22 -1.87 16.19 2.99
C GLY A 22 -0.43 16.56 2.67
N GLU A 23 0.48 16.03 3.47
CA GLU A 23 1.92 16.15 3.26
C GLU A 23 2.59 14.79 3.36
N GLY A 24 3.57 14.57 2.49
CA GLY A 24 4.60 13.56 2.76
C GLY A 24 5.75 14.20 3.54
N GLY A 25 6.79 13.41 3.83
CA GLY A 25 7.99 13.93 4.52
C GLY A 25 8.60 15.16 3.82
N MET A 26 8.56 15.22 2.49
CA MET A 26 9.30 16.22 1.70
C MET A 26 8.45 17.09 0.77
N GLN A 27 7.13 16.89 0.74
CA GLN A 27 6.24 17.58 -0.19
C GLN A 27 4.87 17.85 0.41
N PHE A 28 4.22 18.90 -0.09
CA PHE A 28 2.80 19.14 0.10
C PHE A 28 2.01 18.58 -1.09
N VAL A 29 0.82 18.05 -0.82
CA VAL A 29 -0.08 17.48 -1.81
C VAL A 29 -1.42 18.23 -1.76
N TYR A 30 -1.88 18.66 -2.92
CA TYR A 30 -3.16 19.36 -3.10
C TYR A 30 -4.01 18.65 -4.13
N GLN A 31 -5.32 18.72 -3.95
CA GLN A 31 -6.25 18.49 -5.04
C GLN A 31 -6.39 19.82 -5.78
N ALA A 32 -6.14 19.80 -7.07
CA ALA A 32 -6.28 20.94 -7.95
C ALA A 32 -7.20 20.60 -9.13
N LYS A 33 -7.72 21.63 -9.78
CA LYS A 33 -8.47 21.53 -11.03
C LYS A 33 -7.62 22.07 -12.17
N ASP A 34 -7.37 21.24 -13.18
CA ASP A 34 -6.86 21.72 -14.46
C ASP A 34 -8.00 22.43 -15.20
N ILE A 35 -7.99 23.76 -15.23
CA ILE A 35 -9.08 24.56 -15.79
C ILE A 35 -9.21 24.40 -17.32
N LEU A 36 -8.14 23.95 -18.00
CA LEU A 36 -8.17 23.74 -19.45
C LEU A 36 -8.82 22.42 -19.83
N THR A 37 -8.63 21.38 -19.03
CA THR A 37 -9.16 20.04 -19.32
C THR A 37 -10.38 19.67 -18.46
N ASP A 38 -10.75 20.52 -17.51
CA ASP A 38 -11.83 20.32 -16.54
C ASP A 38 -11.64 19.04 -15.69
N ARG A 39 -10.39 18.72 -15.34
CA ARG A 39 -10.03 17.50 -14.60
C ARG A 39 -9.46 17.80 -13.22
N HIS A 40 -9.80 16.96 -12.24
CA HIS A 40 -9.09 16.93 -10.96
C HIS A 40 -7.72 16.28 -11.11
N VAL A 41 -6.71 16.90 -10.48
CA VAL A 41 -5.32 16.45 -10.49
C VAL A 41 -4.71 16.55 -9.09
N ALA A 42 -3.74 15.69 -8.81
CA ALA A 42 -2.88 15.81 -7.64
C ALA A 42 -1.72 16.74 -7.97
N LEU A 43 -1.64 17.88 -7.27
CA LEU A 43 -0.56 18.86 -7.42
C LEU A 43 0.39 18.74 -6.22
N LYS A 44 1.65 18.38 -6.50
CA LYS A 44 2.70 18.18 -5.50
C LYS A 44 3.77 19.27 -5.60
N THR A 45 4.20 19.80 -4.46
CA THR A 45 5.24 20.83 -4.39
C THR A 45 6.22 20.54 -3.24
N PRO A 46 7.54 20.71 -3.45
CA PRO A 46 8.53 20.40 -2.42
C PRO A 46 8.44 21.35 -1.22
N LYS A 47 8.72 20.84 -0.01
CA LYS A 47 8.80 21.65 1.22
C LYS A 47 10.04 22.55 1.23
N ASN A 48 11.17 22.06 0.70
CA ASN A 48 12.49 22.71 0.81
C ASN A 48 13.14 22.96 -0.57
N LYS A 49 13.96 24.01 -0.68
CA LYS A 49 14.63 24.38 -1.95
C LYS A 49 15.63 23.33 -2.45
N SER A 50 16.27 22.56 -1.56
CA SER A 50 17.20 21.47 -1.89
C SER A 50 16.52 20.35 -2.71
N ALA A 51 15.21 20.14 -2.53
CA ALA A 51 14.42 19.14 -3.23
C ALA A 51 14.15 19.48 -4.71
N THR A 52 14.29 20.75 -5.11
CA THR A 52 13.82 21.27 -6.40
C THR A 52 14.45 20.59 -7.63
N LYS A 53 15.78 20.38 -7.63
CA LYS A 53 16.48 19.71 -8.74
C LYS A 53 16.08 18.23 -8.87
N ARG A 54 15.77 17.60 -7.73
CA ARG A 54 15.43 16.18 -7.63
C ARG A 54 13.99 15.96 -8.10
N PHE A 55 13.06 16.82 -7.70
CA PHE A 55 11.66 16.85 -8.18
C PHE A 55 11.55 16.84 -9.71
N ARG A 56 12.38 17.62 -10.42
CA ARG A 56 12.43 17.60 -11.89
C ARG A 56 12.81 16.23 -12.44
N ARG A 57 13.85 15.62 -11.86
CA ARG A 57 14.35 14.32 -12.28
C ARG A 57 13.31 13.23 -12.02
N SER A 58 12.65 13.26 -10.86
CA SER A 58 11.56 12.36 -10.51
C SER A 58 10.42 12.46 -11.52
N ALA A 59 9.97 13.68 -11.83
CA ALA A 59 8.92 13.93 -12.81
C ALA A 59 9.26 13.36 -14.20
N VAL A 60 10.47 13.59 -14.71
CA VAL A 60 10.91 13.10 -16.03
C VAL A 60 10.96 11.58 -16.09
N VAL A 61 11.33 10.93 -14.98
CA VAL A 61 11.45 9.48 -14.90
C VAL A 61 10.07 8.85 -14.73
N ALA A 62 9.23 9.37 -13.83
CA ALA A 62 7.88 8.90 -13.58
C ALA A 62 6.95 9.07 -14.81
N ALA A 63 7.13 10.13 -15.59
CA ALA A 63 6.38 10.35 -16.84
C ALA A 63 6.58 9.27 -17.91
N LYS A 64 7.60 8.41 -17.79
CA LYS A 64 7.81 7.27 -18.70
C LYS A 64 6.91 6.07 -18.37
N VAL A 65 6.33 6.04 -17.18
CA VAL A 65 5.53 4.91 -16.72
C VAL A 65 4.07 5.16 -17.07
N ASN A 66 3.50 4.29 -17.90
CA ASN A 66 2.06 4.30 -18.20
C ASN A 66 1.50 2.90 -17.98
N HIS A 67 0.87 2.70 -16.83
CA HIS A 67 0.32 1.40 -16.45
C HIS A 67 -0.90 1.59 -15.54
N PRO A 68 -1.95 0.74 -15.62
CA PRO A 68 -3.13 0.87 -14.77
C PRO A 68 -2.83 0.89 -13.26
N ASN A 69 -1.81 0.15 -12.83
CA ASN A 69 -1.37 0.07 -11.43
C ASN A 69 -0.33 1.13 -11.01
N VAL A 70 -0.10 2.16 -11.83
CA VAL A 70 0.79 3.29 -11.51
C VAL A 70 0.05 4.60 -11.76
N ALA A 71 0.11 5.52 -10.81
CA ALA A 71 -0.44 6.85 -10.98
C ALA A 71 0.29 7.58 -12.12
N LYS A 72 -0.46 8.13 -13.06
CA LYS A 72 0.13 8.81 -14.21
C LYS A 72 0.69 10.16 -13.82
N THR A 73 1.94 10.43 -14.19
CA THR A 73 2.46 11.80 -14.23
C THR A 73 1.91 12.51 -15.47
N LEU A 74 1.21 13.63 -15.25
CA LEU A 74 0.51 14.38 -16.29
C LEU A 74 1.31 15.60 -16.77
N ASP A 75 1.98 16.29 -15.85
CA ASP A 75 2.69 17.54 -16.16
C ASP A 75 3.79 17.84 -15.13
N TYR A 76 4.72 18.72 -15.51
CA TYR A 76 5.71 19.30 -14.63
C TYR A 76 5.91 20.78 -14.97
N LEU A 77 5.62 21.64 -14.00
CA LEU A 77 5.66 23.09 -14.20
C LEU A 77 6.65 23.78 -13.27
N LYS A 78 7.17 24.89 -13.78
CA LYS A 78 8.01 25.83 -13.06
C LYS A 78 7.32 27.20 -13.07
N VAL A 79 6.92 27.68 -11.89
CA VAL A 79 6.38 29.04 -11.72
C VAL A 79 7.34 29.80 -10.81
N GLY A 80 8.02 30.80 -11.37
CA GLY A 80 9.11 31.49 -10.70
C GLY A 80 10.21 30.52 -10.24
N THR A 81 10.42 30.45 -8.93
CA THR A 81 11.41 29.56 -8.30
C THR A 81 10.84 28.21 -7.89
N GLN A 82 9.52 28.08 -7.79
CA GLN A 82 8.85 26.86 -7.34
C GLN A 82 8.67 25.83 -8.45
N ARG A 83 8.43 24.59 -8.05
CA ARG A 83 8.19 23.45 -8.94
C ARG A 83 6.96 22.72 -8.50
N TYR A 84 6.19 22.25 -9.47
CA TYR A 84 5.02 21.46 -9.21
C TYR A 84 5.01 20.25 -10.13
N LEU A 85 4.70 19.11 -9.54
CA LEU A 85 4.46 17.84 -10.23
C LEU A 85 2.96 17.61 -10.24
N ILE A 86 2.41 17.37 -11.43
CA ILE A 86 0.99 17.10 -11.61
C ILE A 86 0.83 15.63 -11.92
N GLU A 87 0.04 14.94 -11.11
CA GLU A 87 -0.29 13.54 -11.26
C GLU A 87 -1.80 13.32 -11.34
N GLU A 88 -2.18 12.15 -11.82
CA GLU A 88 -3.55 11.63 -11.71
C GLU A 88 -4.05 11.75 -10.26
N TYR A 89 -5.20 12.42 -10.08
CA TYR A 89 -5.87 12.41 -8.79
C TYR A 89 -6.63 11.11 -8.62
N ILE A 90 -6.33 10.38 -7.55
CA ILE A 90 -6.95 9.08 -7.27
C ILE A 90 -8.02 9.32 -6.20
N GLU A 91 -9.29 9.15 -6.57
CA GLU A 91 -10.45 9.27 -5.68
C GLU A 91 -10.60 8.02 -4.81
N GLY A 92 -9.62 7.82 -3.93
CA GLY A 92 -9.55 6.70 -3.01
C GLY A 92 -8.75 7.06 -1.76
N SER A 93 -8.44 6.03 -0.96
CA SER A 93 -7.63 6.15 0.24
C SER A 93 -6.32 5.39 0.04
N ASP A 94 -5.27 5.73 0.78
CA ASP A 94 -4.08 4.89 0.79
C ASP A 94 -4.38 3.49 1.36
N LEU A 95 -3.55 2.50 1.06
CA LEU A 95 -3.78 1.10 1.37
C LEU A 95 -3.93 0.85 2.87
N LYS A 96 -3.20 1.61 3.70
CA LYS A 96 -3.30 1.49 5.16
C LYS A 96 -4.68 1.94 5.62
N ALA A 97 -5.13 3.12 5.20
CA ALA A 97 -6.46 3.62 5.54
C ALA A 97 -7.57 2.75 4.95
N ALA A 98 -7.40 2.28 3.71
CA ALA A 98 -8.43 1.52 3.00
C ALA A 98 -8.63 0.09 3.54
N LEU A 99 -7.56 -0.58 3.97
CA LEU A 99 -7.59 -2.02 4.24
C LEU A 99 -7.13 -2.43 5.65
N LEU A 100 -6.36 -1.59 6.35
CA LEU A 100 -5.77 -1.92 7.67
C LEU A 100 -6.40 -1.13 8.84
N GLN A 101 -7.38 -0.27 8.58
CA GLN A 101 -8.03 0.51 9.64
C GLN A 101 -9.01 -0.32 10.48
N GLU A 102 -9.75 -1.24 9.84
CA GLU A 102 -10.80 -2.05 10.50
C GLU A 102 -10.42 -3.53 10.59
N THR A 103 -9.23 -3.91 10.08
CA THR A 103 -8.68 -5.26 10.19
C THR A 103 -7.20 -5.20 10.54
N ALA A 104 -6.75 -6.16 11.35
CA ALA A 104 -5.33 -6.33 11.62
C ALA A 104 -4.58 -6.94 10.42
N TYR A 105 -5.27 -7.72 9.59
CA TYR A 105 -4.69 -8.45 8.45
C TYR A 105 -5.77 -8.75 7.39
N LEU A 106 -5.30 -9.08 6.19
CA LEU A 106 -6.14 -9.44 5.05
C LEU A 106 -6.27 -10.96 4.94
N ASP A 107 -7.43 -11.42 4.47
CA ASP A 107 -7.55 -12.80 4.03
C ASP A 107 -6.69 -13.08 2.78
N PRO A 108 -6.34 -14.35 2.52
CA PRO A 108 -5.40 -14.69 1.45
C PRO A 108 -5.90 -14.29 0.05
N TYR A 109 -7.21 -14.27 -0.20
CA TYR A 109 -7.72 -13.87 -1.51
C TYR A 109 -7.51 -12.37 -1.77
N LEU A 110 -7.81 -11.52 -0.78
CA LEU A 110 -7.54 -10.09 -0.92
C LEU A 110 -6.04 -9.80 -0.97
N ALA A 111 -5.24 -10.46 -0.13
CA ALA A 111 -3.79 -10.33 -0.15
C ALA A 111 -3.18 -10.73 -1.50
N ALA A 112 -3.63 -11.84 -2.11
CA ALA A 112 -3.19 -12.25 -3.44
C ALA A 112 -3.52 -11.21 -4.52
N LYS A 113 -4.73 -10.63 -4.48
CA LYS A 113 -5.15 -9.58 -5.42
C LYS A 113 -4.29 -8.32 -5.28
N VAL A 114 -4.01 -7.88 -4.05
CA VAL A 114 -3.10 -6.76 -3.76
C VAL A 114 -1.71 -7.04 -4.31
N LEU A 115 -1.13 -8.20 -3.98
CA LEU A 115 0.21 -8.60 -4.41
C LEU A 115 0.35 -8.60 -5.92
N HIS A 116 -0.62 -9.20 -6.63
CA HIS A 116 -0.57 -9.28 -8.09
C HIS A 116 -0.65 -7.89 -8.75
N HIS A 117 -1.53 -7.01 -8.27
CA HIS A 117 -1.65 -5.64 -8.80
C HIS A 117 -0.39 -4.80 -8.49
N LEU A 118 0.15 -4.94 -7.28
CA LEU A 118 1.37 -4.27 -6.86
C LEU A 118 2.58 -4.73 -7.69
N ALA A 119 2.74 -6.05 -7.89
CA ALA A 119 3.80 -6.62 -8.71
C ALA A 119 3.77 -6.07 -10.15
N LYS A 120 2.59 -5.95 -10.77
CA LYS A 120 2.45 -5.35 -12.11
C LYS A 120 2.86 -3.89 -12.14
N GLY A 121 2.46 -3.11 -11.13
CA GLY A 121 2.85 -1.70 -11.03
C GLY A 121 4.36 -1.51 -10.89
N VAL A 122 5.00 -2.33 -10.05
CA VAL A 122 6.46 -2.33 -9.86
C VAL A 122 7.18 -2.78 -11.12
N ALA A 123 6.72 -3.84 -11.79
CA ALA A 123 7.31 -4.31 -13.04
C ALA A 123 7.28 -3.24 -14.15
N ALA A 124 6.14 -2.58 -14.32
CA ALA A 124 6.00 -1.50 -15.29
C ALA A 124 6.95 -0.32 -15.00
N ALA A 125 7.15 0.02 -13.73
CA ALA A 125 8.12 1.04 -13.34
C ALA A 125 9.56 0.59 -13.64
N HIS A 126 9.91 -0.65 -13.30
CA HIS A 126 11.25 -1.21 -13.54
C HIS A 126 11.58 -1.28 -15.04
N HIS A 127 10.61 -1.64 -15.91
CA HIS A 127 10.77 -1.61 -17.37
C HIS A 127 11.04 -0.21 -17.92
N ALA A 128 10.48 0.82 -17.29
CA ALA A 128 10.75 2.21 -17.64
C ALA A 128 12.05 2.76 -17.02
N GLY A 129 12.83 1.91 -16.32
CA GLY A 129 14.07 2.28 -15.65
C GLY A 129 13.86 3.10 -14.38
N VAL A 130 12.69 2.96 -13.75
CA VAL A 130 12.29 3.67 -12.52
C VAL A 130 12.37 2.73 -11.34
N VAL A 131 13.01 3.16 -10.26
CA VAL A 131 13.00 2.48 -8.95
C VAL A 131 12.27 3.38 -7.97
N HIS A 132 11.35 2.83 -7.19
CA HIS A 132 10.52 3.61 -6.28
C HIS A 132 11.26 4.00 -5.00
N ARG A 133 11.92 3.04 -4.32
CA ARG A 133 12.75 3.17 -3.10
C ARG A 133 12.06 3.57 -1.80
N ASP A 134 10.75 3.71 -1.79
CA ASP A 134 9.95 4.04 -0.59
C ASP A 134 8.57 3.38 -0.70
N LEU A 135 8.53 2.13 -1.15
CA LEU A 135 7.27 1.39 -1.22
C LEU A 135 6.79 1.06 0.19
N LYS A 136 5.61 1.57 0.52
CA LYS A 136 4.91 1.34 1.79
C LYS A 136 3.41 1.56 1.57
N PRO A 137 2.53 1.06 2.46
CA PRO A 137 1.08 1.19 2.28
C PRO A 137 0.57 2.62 2.02
N THR A 138 1.21 3.65 2.58
CA THR A 138 0.79 5.05 2.37
C THR A 138 1.08 5.58 0.96
N ASN A 139 1.89 4.87 0.17
CA ASN A 139 2.23 5.22 -1.22
C ASN A 139 1.47 4.32 -2.23
N ILE A 140 0.50 3.56 -1.76
CA ILE A 140 -0.36 2.70 -2.58
C ILE A 140 -1.79 3.19 -2.40
N MET A 141 -2.41 3.72 -3.46
CA MET A 141 -3.79 4.18 -3.42
C MET A 141 -4.74 3.05 -3.81
N VAL A 142 -5.88 2.97 -3.11
CA VAL A 142 -6.92 1.97 -3.29
C VAL A 142 -8.26 2.66 -3.57
N ILE A 143 -8.91 2.25 -4.66
CA ILE A 143 -10.29 2.63 -4.97
C ILE A 143 -11.20 1.43 -4.69
N GLY A 144 -12.34 1.67 -4.02
CA GLY A 144 -13.33 0.64 -3.70
C GLY A 144 -13.06 -0.15 -2.41
N GLY A 145 -12.11 0.30 -1.58
CA GLY A 145 -11.80 -0.32 -0.28
C GLY A 145 -11.50 -1.81 -0.41
N TYR A 146 -12.16 -2.64 0.40
CA TYR A 146 -11.98 -4.09 0.40
C TYR A 146 -12.35 -4.79 -0.93
N SER A 147 -13.18 -4.19 -1.78
CA SER A 147 -13.45 -4.73 -3.12
C SER A 147 -12.27 -4.56 -4.07
N LEU A 148 -11.34 -3.66 -3.74
CA LEU A 148 -10.11 -3.38 -4.49
C LEU A 148 -10.38 -3.23 -6.00
N HIS A 149 -11.21 -2.27 -6.36
CA HIS A 149 -11.54 -1.99 -7.77
C HIS A 149 -10.28 -1.59 -8.52
N GLU A 150 -9.49 -0.70 -7.94
CA GLU A 150 -8.18 -0.31 -8.45
C GLU A 150 -7.14 -0.22 -7.33
N LEU A 151 -5.89 -0.47 -7.71
CA LEU A 151 -4.71 -0.26 -6.89
C LEU A 151 -3.69 0.47 -7.75
N LYS A 152 -3.18 1.60 -7.26
CA LYS A 152 -2.20 2.44 -7.97
C LYS A 152 -1.04 2.79 -7.05
N VAL A 153 0.18 2.53 -7.52
CA VAL A 153 1.41 3.00 -6.87
C VAL A 153 1.59 4.49 -7.19
N THR A 154 1.84 5.32 -6.18
CA THR A 154 2.09 6.77 -6.31
C THR A 154 3.51 7.12 -5.91
N ASP A 155 3.94 8.38 -6.07
CA ASP A 155 5.17 8.93 -5.47
C ASP A 155 6.49 8.32 -5.98
N PHE A 156 6.50 7.85 -7.23
CA PHE A 156 7.69 7.32 -7.87
C PHE A 156 8.86 8.32 -7.89
N GLY A 157 10.01 7.86 -7.41
CA GLY A 157 11.29 8.55 -7.63
C GLY A 157 11.51 9.81 -6.80
N ILE A 158 10.63 10.14 -5.85
CA ILE A 158 10.90 11.22 -4.87
C ILE A 158 11.87 10.72 -3.78
N ALA A 159 11.98 9.41 -3.58
CA ALA A 159 12.68 8.77 -2.46
C ALA A 159 14.22 8.88 -2.44
N ARG A 160 14.92 9.17 -3.55
CA ARG A 160 16.36 9.50 -3.48
C ARG A 160 16.63 10.77 -2.63
N MET A 161 15.56 11.46 -2.23
CA MET A 161 15.60 12.62 -1.35
C MET A 161 15.62 12.25 0.15
N ALA A 162 15.20 11.04 0.54
CA ALA A 162 15.23 10.55 1.93
C ALA A 162 16.58 9.92 2.32
N ASP A 163 17.44 9.59 1.35
CA ASP A 163 18.74 8.94 1.55
C ASP A 163 19.73 9.81 2.37
N GLU A 164 19.69 11.14 2.20
CA GLU A 164 20.48 12.10 3.01
C GLU A 164 19.83 12.33 4.39
N GLU A 165 18.49 12.43 4.45
CA GLU A 165 17.75 12.68 5.70
C GLU A 165 17.74 11.47 6.65
N LEU A 166 17.76 10.24 6.11
CA LEU A 166 17.89 9.01 6.91
C LEU A 166 19.30 8.89 7.51
N ARG A 167 20.35 9.23 6.75
CA ARG A 167 21.71 9.32 7.29
C ARG A 167 21.79 10.31 8.43
N GLU A 168 21.26 11.51 8.25
CA GLU A 168 21.22 12.52 9.32
C GLU A 168 20.36 12.05 10.52
N ALA A 169 19.23 11.38 10.31
CA ALA A 169 18.40 10.86 11.39
C ALA A 169 19.03 9.68 12.16
N VAL A 170 19.82 8.83 11.47
CA VAL A 170 20.55 7.70 12.08
C VAL A 170 21.84 8.18 12.76
N GLU A 171 22.47 9.23 12.23
CA GLU A 171 23.69 9.86 12.76
C GLU A 171 23.40 10.97 13.80
N GLY A 172 22.13 11.27 14.09
CA GLY A 172 21.71 12.20 15.15
C GLY A 172 21.78 13.69 14.82
N GLY A 173 21.73 14.05 13.53
CA GLY A 173 21.70 15.43 13.05
C GLY A 173 20.34 16.12 13.15
N ASP A 174 20.33 17.45 12.94
CA ASP A 174 19.18 18.38 12.99
C ASP A 174 18.20 18.20 11.79
N ALA A 175 17.88 16.97 11.40
CA ALA A 175 16.85 16.70 10.42
C ALA A 175 15.49 17.19 10.96
N SER A 176 14.68 17.84 10.12
CA SER A 176 13.36 18.32 10.54
C SER A 176 12.52 17.16 11.14
N MET A 177 11.85 17.40 12.27
CA MET A 177 11.08 16.38 13.01
C MET A 177 10.08 15.58 12.14
N SER A 178 9.57 16.18 11.06
CA SER A 178 8.64 15.53 10.10
C SER A 178 9.35 14.56 9.15
N ALA A 179 10.58 14.90 8.72
CA ALA A 179 11.41 14.03 7.87
C ALA A 179 11.85 12.77 8.62
N SER A 180 12.31 12.94 9.86
CA SER A 180 12.71 11.83 10.74
C SER A 180 11.51 10.91 11.10
N GLN A 181 10.31 11.44 11.33
CA GLN A 181 9.10 10.61 11.51
C GLN A 181 8.71 9.82 10.27
N THR A 182 8.83 10.40 9.08
CA THR A 182 8.50 9.72 7.81
C THR A 182 9.49 8.59 7.51
N ALA A 183 10.78 8.84 7.74
CA ALA A 183 11.84 7.85 7.58
C ALA A 183 11.68 6.68 8.57
N VAL A 184 11.39 6.98 9.84
CA VAL A 184 11.10 5.97 10.88
C VAL A 184 9.85 5.15 10.53
N GLY A 185 8.84 5.74 9.90
CA GLY A 185 7.63 5.06 9.44
C GLY A 185 7.81 4.17 8.20
N ALA A 186 8.82 4.45 7.37
CA ALA A 186 9.17 3.64 6.20
C ALA A 186 10.06 2.43 6.54
N LEU A 187 10.81 2.52 7.64
CA LEU A 187 11.80 1.53 8.07
C LEU A 187 11.30 0.08 8.07
N PRO A 188 10.05 -0.25 8.47
CA PRO A 188 9.56 -1.63 8.44
C PRO A 188 9.53 -2.29 7.05
N TYR A 189 9.56 -1.48 5.99
CA TYR A 189 9.50 -1.91 4.59
C TYR A 189 10.82 -1.69 3.84
N MET A 190 11.83 -1.13 4.51
CA MET A 190 13.08 -0.72 3.88
C MET A 190 14.06 -1.90 3.78
N ALA A 191 14.72 -2.02 2.62
CA ALA A 191 15.71 -3.06 2.37
C ALA A 191 17.01 -2.81 3.16
N PRO A 192 17.76 -3.84 3.57
CA PRO A 192 19.00 -3.68 4.33
C PRO A 192 20.02 -2.79 3.61
N GLU A 193 20.19 -2.97 2.30
CA GLU A 193 21.10 -2.16 1.49
C GLU A 193 20.68 -0.70 1.36
N ALA A 194 19.38 -0.39 1.54
CA ALA A 194 18.90 0.99 1.56
C ALA A 194 19.18 1.69 2.89
N ILE A 195 19.45 0.93 3.96
CA ILE A 195 19.90 1.46 5.24
C ILE A 195 21.43 1.64 5.23
N ASP A 196 22.17 0.63 4.76
CA ASP A 196 23.64 0.64 4.74
C ASP A 196 24.23 1.57 3.68
N GLU A 197 23.79 1.44 2.43
CA GLU A 197 24.33 2.19 1.28
C GLU A 197 23.22 2.78 0.39
N PRO A 198 22.52 3.83 0.86
CA PRO A 198 21.43 4.46 0.12
C PRO A 198 21.80 4.87 -1.33
N SER A 199 23.07 5.19 -1.58
CA SER A 199 23.55 5.61 -2.90
C SER A 199 23.52 4.54 -3.98
N THR A 200 23.54 3.26 -3.61
CA THR A 200 23.65 2.10 -4.53
C THR A 200 22.33 1.35 -4.73
N VAL A 201 21.24 1.81 -4.10
CA VAL A 201 19.92 1.17 -4.12
C VAL A 201 19.35 1.05 -5.54
N GLY A 202 19.15 -0.19 -5.97
CA GLY A 202 18.59 -0.58 -7.26
C GLY A 202 17.18 -1.20 -7.17
N PRO A 203 16.67 -1.74 -8.30
CA PRO A 203 15.35 -2.39 -8.38
C PRO A 203 15.04 -3.45 -7.29
N PRO A 204 16.00 -4.29 -6.83
CA PRO A 204 15.72 -5.30 -5.81
C PRO A 204 15.24 -4.76 -4.46
N ALA A 205 15.48 -3.48 -4.15
CA ALA A 205 14.99 -2.87 -2.91
C ALA A 205 13.47 -2.71 -2.92
N ASP A 206 12.88 -2.39 -4.08
CA ASP A 206 11.41 -2.36 -4.23
C ASP A 206 10.81 -3.76 -4.00
N ILE A 207 11.50 -4.80 -4.46
CA ILE A 207 11.07 -6.20 -4.27
C ILE A 207 11.04 -6.54 -2.77
N TRP A 208 12.08 -6.17 -2.02
CA TRP A 208 12.06 -6.31 -0.56
C TRP A 208 10.87 -5.60 0.07
N SER A 209 10.62 -4.35 -0.31
CA SER A 209 9.49 -3.59 0.22
C SER A 209 8.14 -4.24 -0.07
N VAL A 210 7.96 -4.82 -1.26
CA VAL A 210 6.78 -5.63 -1.58
C VAL A 210 6.68 -6.85 -0.65
N GLY A 211 7.77 -7.59 -0.44
CA GLY A 211 7.80 -8.73 0.48
C GLY A 211 7.44 -8.36 1.91
N ALA A 212 8.03 -7.27 2.42
CA ALA A 212 7.76 -6.78 3.76
C ALA A 212 6.31 -6.31 3.92
N MET A 213 5.77 -5.65 2.89
CA MET A 213 4.37 -5.23 2.84
C MET A 213 3.45 -6.44 2.84
N MET A 214 3.69 -7.44 2.00
CA MET A 214 2.83 -8.62 1.95
C MET A 214 2.87 -9.44 3.23
N TYR A 215 4.04 -9.57 3.87
CA TYR A 215 4.10 -10.17 5.20
C TYR A 215 3.24 -9.39 6.19
N HIS A 216 3.36 -8.06 6.22
CA HIS A 216 2.56 -7.23 7.11
C HIS A 216 1.05 -7.36 6.86
N LEU A 217 0.61 -7.32 5.60
CA LEU A 217 -0.79 -7.45 5.24
C LEU A 217 -1.37 -8.82 5.59
N LEU A 218 -0.59 -9.90 5.44
CA LEU A 218 -1.06 -11.26 5.69
C LEU A 218 -1.02 -11.64 7.18
N CYS A 219 0.04 -11.22 7.88
CA CYS A 219 0.29 -11.61 9.27
C CYS A 219 -0.24 -10.60 10.31
N GLY A 220 -0.53 -9.37 9.88
CA GLY A 220 -0.93 -8.25 10.75
C GLY A 220 0.17 -7.71 11.66
N GLN A 221 1.42 -8.07 11.38
CA GLN A 221 2.60 -7.60 12.08
C GLN A 221 3.77 -7.43 11.11
N TYR A 222 4.65 -6.47 11.38
CA TYR A 222 5.85 -6.25 10.56
C TYR A 222 6.85 -7.41 10.67
N PRO A 223 7.51 -7.81 9.57
CA PRO A 223 8.44 -8.96 9.60
C PRO A 223 9.62 -8.74 10.54
N PHE A 224 10.11 -7.49 10.63
CA PHE A 224 11.29 -7.13 11.41
C PHE A 224 10.98 -6.13 12.53
N GLY A 225 9.70 -5.91 12.85
CA GLY A 225 9.26 -4.92 13.83
C GLY A 225 9.18 -3.49 13.27
N GLN A 226 9.07 -2.50 14.15
CA GLN A 226 8.84 -1.10 13.79
C GLN A 226 9.80 -0.13 14.48
N GLY A 227 9.96 1.03 13.85
CA GLY A 227 10.86 2.10 14.30
C GLY A 227 12.32 1.65 14.33
N LEU A 228 13.19 2.44 14.97
CA LEU A 228 14.64 2.21 14.99
C LEU A 228 15.06 0.83 15.54
N ARG A 229 14.23 0.20 16.38
CA ARG A 229 14.46 -1.17 16.90
C ARG A 229 14.35 -2.25 15.82
N ALA A 230 13.78 -1.94 14.65
CA ALA A 230 13.71 -2.85 13.52
C ALA A 230 15.05 -2.99 12.79
N VAL A 231 15.92 -1.97 12.84
CA VAL A 231 17.17 -1.93 12.04
C VAL A 231 18.02 -3.18 12.23
N PRO A 232 18.38 -3.63 13.46
CA PRO A 232 19.20 -4.83 13.62
C PRO A 232 18.55 -6.10 13.03
N LYS A 233 17.21 -6.20 13.11
CA LYS A 233 16.46 -7.33 12.55
C LYS A 233 16.43 -7.29 11.03
N ILE A 234 16.27 -6.11 10.44
CA ILE A 234 16.37 -5.90 8.98
C ILE A 234 17.77 -6.28 8.50
N MET A 235 18.82 -5.80 9.18
CA MET A 235 20.22 -6.06 8.80
C MET A 235 20.62 -7.53 8.88
N THR A 236 20.01 -8.31 9.78
CA THR A 236 20.19 -9.77 9.81
C THR A 236 19.32 -10.51 8.80
N ALA A 237 18.23 -9.89 8.34
CA ALA A 237 17.22 -10.48 7.45
C ALA A 237 16.72 -11.85 7.92
N LYS A 238 16.72 -12.08 9.24
CA LYS A 238 16.22 -13.33 9.82
C LYS A 238 14.70 -13.33 9.72
N LEU A 239 14.16 -14.19 8.86
CA LEU A 239 12.72 -14.32 8.66
C LEU A 239 12.03 -14.73 9.98
N PRO A 240 10.90 -14.11 10.33
CA PRO A 240 10.11 -14.51 11.49
C PRO A 240 9.34 -15.80 11.22
N ASP A 241 8.97 -16.50 12.29
CA ASP A 241 8.00 -17.59 12.21
C ASP A 241 6.61 -17.02 11.89
N PRO A 242 5.88 -17.58 10.92
CA PRO A 242 4.54 -17.10 10.60
C PRO A 242 3.56 -17.36 11.76
N PRO A 243 2.56 -16.48 11.96
CA PRO A 243 1.50 -16.73 12.93
C PRO A 243 0.76 -18.04 12.67
N GLU A 244 0.44 -18.78 13.74
CA GLU A 244 -0.25 -20.07 13.65
C GLU A 244 -1.64 -19.97 12.98
N PHE A 245 -2.31 -18.82 13.06
CA PHE A 245 -3.64 -18.65 12.46
C PHE A 245 -3.63 -18.78 10.93
N LEU A 246 -2.49 -18.54 10.26
CA LEU A 246 -2.35 -18.69 8.81
C LEU A 246 -2.55 -20.14 8.35
N SER A 247 -2.22 -21.12 9.19
CA SER A 247 -2.33 -22.54 8.90
C SER A 247 -3.51 -23.23 9.60
N ALA A 248 -4.23 -22.53 10.48
CA ALA A 248 -5.29 -23.10 11.30
C ALA A 248 -6.53 -23.56 10.50
N ASN A 249 -6.83 -22.90 9.38
CA ASN A 249 -7.98 -23.23 8.54
C ASN A 249 -7.55 -23.80 7.18
N PRO A 250 -7.83 -25.09 6.88
CA PRO A 250 -7.45 -25.74 5.63
C PRO A 250 -8.01 -25.06 4.36
N GLN A 251 -9.12 -24.31 4.47
CA GLN A 251 -9.69 -23.58 3.34
C GLN A 251 -8.78 -22.44 2.85
N PHE A 252 -8.00 -21.84 3.76
CA PHE A 252 -7.17 -20.66 3.49
C PHE A 252 -5.66 -20.96 3.52
N ALA A 253 -5.25 -21.99 4.25
CA ALA A 253 -3.86 -22.31 4.49
C ALA A 253 -3.01 -22.51 3.22
N PRO A 254 -3.47 -23.18 2.14
CA PRO A 254 -2.67 -23.33 0.93
C PRO A 254 -2.31 -21.99 0.28
N LEU A 255 -3.31 -21.12 0.07
CA LEU A 255 -3.09 -19.81 -0.55
C LEU A 255 -2.28 -18.88 0.36
N ALA A 256 -2.54 -18.90 1.68
CA ALA A 256 -1.75 -18.12 2.64
C ALA A 256 -0.26 -18.52 2.59
N LYS A 257 0.01 -19.83 2.52
CA LYS A 257 1.37 -20.37 2.42
C LYS A 257 2.06 -19.95 1.11
N GLU A 258 1.39 -20.04 -0.04
CA GLU A 258 1.95 -19.61 -1.32
C GLU A 258 2.32 -18.11 -1.31
N ILE A 259 1.43 -17.25 -0.80
CA ILE A 259 1.69 -15.81 -0.69
C ILE A 259 2.88 -15.55 0.25
N LEU A 260 2.94 -16.26 1.38
CA LEU A 260 4.03 -16.12 2.34
C LEU A 260 5.37 -16.58 1.76
N GLU A 261 5.39 -17.67 1.00
CA GLU A 261 6.59 -18.14 0.30
C GLU A 261 7.09 -17.12 -0.72
N ILE A 262 6.18 -16.49 -1.47
CA ILE A 262 6.53 -15.38 -2.37
C ILE A 262 7.10 -14.21 -1.57
N ALA A 263 6.45 -13.80 -0.47
CA ALA A 263 6.93 -12.72 0.39
C ALA A 263 8.34 -13.02 0.95
N PHE A 264 8.59 -14.24 1.43
CA PHE A 264 9.90 -14.67 1.91
C PHE A 264 10.97 -14.75 0.82
N SER A 265 10.60 -15.08 -0.42
CA SER A 265 11.54 -15.00 -1.55
C SER A 265 11.98 -13.57 -1.85
N CYS A 266 11.13 -12.58 -1.55
CA CYS A 266 11.44 -11.15 -1.69
C CYS A 266 12.34 -10.62 -0.56
N LEU A 267 12.30 -11.27 0.62
CA LEU A 267 13.01 -10.86 1.84
C LEU A 267 14.39 -11.53 2.00
N LYS A 268 15.02 -11.94 0.89
CA LYS A 268 16.40 -12.44 0.89
C LYS A 268 17.37 -11.30 1.19
N LYS A 269 18.37 -11.57 2.03
CA LYS A 269 19.35 -10.55 2.42
C LYS A 269 20.12 -10.04 1.21
N ASP A 270 20.67 -10.95 0.41
CA ASP A 270 21.34 -10.62 -0.83
C ASP A 270 20.30 -10.12 -1.86
N PRO A 271 20.42 -8.88 -2.37
CA PRO A 271 19.56 -8.35 -3.42
C PRO A 271 19.48 -9.22 -4.68
N MET A 272 20.55 -9.97 -5.00
CA MET A 272 20.62 -10.81 -6.20
C MET A 272 19.86 -12.14 -6.06
N GLU A 273 19.54 -12.56 -4.84
CA GLU A 273 18.74 -13.76 -4.58
C GLU A 273 17.23 -13.49 -4.63
N ARG A 274 16.82 -12.22 -4.71
CA ARG A 274 15.41 -11.81 -4.80
C ARG A 274 14.90 -11.99 -6.23
N PRO A 275 13.61 -12.32 -6.41
CA PRO A 275 13.02 -12.36 -7.75
C PRO A 275 13.04 -10.96 -8.39
N THR A 276 13.07 -10.90 -9.72
CA THR A 276 12.76 -9.66 -10.44
C THR A 276 11.28 -9.32 -10.34
N ALA A 277 10.90 -8.09 -10.67
CA ALA A 277 9.48 -7.70 -10.70
C ALA A 277 8.68 -8.54 -11.71
N ASP A 278 9.27 -8.92 -12.85
CA ASP A 278 8.64 -9.80 -13.83
C ASP A 278 8.41 -11.22 -13.29
N GLN A 279 9.42 -11.79 -12.63
CA GLN A 279 9.29 -13.09 -11.96
C GLN A 279 8.25 -13.03 -10.85
N LEU A 280 8.12 -11.90 -10.16
CA LEU A 280 7.06 -11.70 -9.18
C LEU A 280 5.68 -11.69 -9.84
N VAL A 281 5.50 -10.97 -10.95
CA VAL A 281 4.24 -11.00 -11.74
C VAL A 281 3.90 -12.42 -12.18
N GLU A 282 4.88 -13.18 -12.68
CA GLU A 282 4.70 -14.57 -13.09
C GLU A 282 4.24 -15.45 -11.92
N LYS A 283 4.92 -15.38 -10.78
CA LYS A 283 4.54 -16.09 -9.55
C LYS A 283 3.13 -15.71 -9.06
N CYS A 284 2.73 -14.45 -9.24
CA CYS A 284 1.40 -13.98 -8.84
C CYS A 284 0.29 -14.41 -9.80
N SER A 285 0.62 -14.67 -11.06
CA SER A 285 -0.36 -15.01 -12.11
C SER A 285 -1.08 -16.34 -11.85
N THR A 286 -0.48 -17.22 -11.05
CA THR A 286 -1.05 -18.51 -10.66
C THR A 286 -1.88 -18.44 -9.37
N LEU A 287 -1.84 -17.32 -8.64
CA LEU A 287 -2.61 -17.17 -7.40
C LEU A 287 -4.10 -17.05 -7.71
N CYS A 288 -4.91 -17.90 -7.07
CA CYS A 288 -6.36 -17.85 -7.18
C CYS A 288 -6.92 -16.79 -6.21
N TYR A 289 -7.59 -15.75 -6.74
CA TYR A 289 -8.33 -14.79 -5.92
C TYR A 289 -9.65 -14.37 -6.55
N THR A 290 -10.61 -14.00 -5.70
CA THR A 290 -11.95 -13.60 -6.13
C THR A 290 -11.99 -12.18 -6.69
N SER A 291 -12.81 -11.99 -7.73
CA SER A 291 -13.19 -10.67 -8.25
C SER A 291 -14.48 -10.14 -7.63
N SER A 292 -15.14 -10.94 -6.79
CA SER A 292 -16.44 -10.58 -6.21
C SER A 292 -16.30 -9.38 -5.28
N PRO A 293 -17.22 -8.39 -5.36
CA PRO A 293 -17.25 -7.28 -4.43
C PRO A 293 -17.37 -7.77 -2.99
N ARG A 294 -16.76 -7.03 -2.08
CA ARG A 294 -16.86 -7.27 -0.64
C ARG A 294 -17.83 -6.27 -0.03
N GLN A 295 -18.57 -6.76 0.95
CA GLN A 295 -19.52 -5.99 1.71
C GLN A 295 -19.36 -6.25 3.20
N GLN A 296 -19.82 -5.29 4.00
CA GLN A 296 -19.87 -5.43 5.44
C GLN A 296 -21.27 -5.87 5.87
N GLY A 297 -21.33 -6.60 6.97
CA GLY A 297 -22.59 -6.97 7.62
C GLY A 297 -22.36 -7.27 9.09
N VAL A 298 -23.42 -7.66 9.79
CA VAL A 298 -23.35 -7.99 11.22
C VAL A 298 -23.81 -9.42 11.42
N VAL A 299 -23.04 -10.21 12.16
CA VAL A 299 -23.46 -11.58 12.53
C VAL A 299 -24.72 -11.49 13.39
N CYS A 300 -25.83 -12.02 12.90
CA CYS A 300 -27.12 -11.97 13.61
C CYS A 300 -27.52 -13.31 14.24
N ASP A 301 -26.92 -14.40 13.79
CA ASP A 301 -27.13 -15.74 14.33
C ASP A 301 -25.86 -16.57 14.11
N PHE A 302 -25.49 -17.40 15.09
CA PHE A 302 -24.40 -18.36 14.97
C PHE A 302 -24.72 -19.61 15.81
N ARG A 303 -25.21 -20.64 15.13
CA ARG A 303 -25.77 -21.83 15.75
C ARG A 303 -24.72 -22.91 15.94
N TYR A 304 -24.68 -23.46 17.15
CA TYR A 304 -23.84 -24.60 17.53
C TYR A 304 -22.34 -24.39 17.23
N GLY A 305 -21.89 -23.14 17.07
CA GLY A 305 -20.52 -22.82 16.65
C GLY A 305 -20.13 -23.37 15.26
N ALA A 306 -21.12 -23.65 14.40
CA ALA A 306 -20.91 -24.30 13.10
C ALA A 306 -21.30 -23.41 11.92
N TRP A 307 -22.46 -22.77 11.99
CA TRP A 307 -22.98 -21.96 10.88
C TRP A 307 -23.93 -20.89 11.40
N GLY A 308 -24.14 -19.86 10.59
CA GLY A 308 -24.93 -18.71 10.99
C GLY A 308 -25.39 -17.85 9.82
N PHE A 309 -25.90 -16.68 10.16
CA PHE A 309 -26.35 -15.69 9.19
C PHE A 309 -25.76 -14.31 9.50
N ILE A 310 -25.35 -13.62 8.44
CA ILE A 310 -24.89 -12.25 8.45
C ILE A 310 -26.03 -11.39 7.90
N ARG A 311 -26.42 -10.36 8.64
CA ARG A 311 -27.42 -9.39 8.21
C ARG A 311 -26.75 -8.31 7.36
N THR A 312 -27.33 -8.03 6.20
CA THR A 312 -27.00 -6.91 5.31
C THR A 312 -28.25 -6.05 5.07
N PRO A 313 -28.13 -4.88 4.42
CA PRO A 313 -29.29 -4.11 3.98
C PRO A 313 -30.20 -4.87 3.00
N GLU A 314 -29.63 -5.76 2.19
CA GLU A 314 -30.33 -6.50 1.13
C GLU A 314 -30.94 -7.83 1.60
N GLY A 315 -30.54 -8.32 2.78
CA GLY A 315 -31.07 -9.57 3.31
C GLY A 315 -30.15 -10.25 4.32
N SER A 316 -30.23 -11.57 4.36
CA SER A 316 -29.36 -12.40 5.22
C SER A 316 -28.53 -13.34 4.36
N VAL A 317 -27.24 -13.39 4.65
CA VAL A 317 -26.26 -14.23 3.96
C VAL A 317 -25.81 -15.34 4.90
N PHE A 318 -25.88 -16.58 4.43
CA PHE A 318 -25.45 -17.75 5.19
C PHE A 318 -23.92 -17.81 5.27
N PHE A 319 -23.37 -18.23 6.41
CA PHE A 319 -21.95 -18.57 6.51
C PHE A 319 -21.71 -19.85 7.32
N HIS A 320 -20.66 -20.58 6.95
CA HIS A 320 -20.13 -21.71 7.72
C HIS A 320 -18.84 -21.30 8.45
N ARG A 321 -18.54 -21.91 9.59
CA ARG A 321 -17.32 -21.66 10.38
C ARG A 321 -16.04 -21.86 9.58
N GLU A 322 -16.06 -22.74 8.58
CA GLU A 322 -14.90 -23.01 7.70
C GLU A 322 -14.64 -21.85 6.74
N CYS A 323 -15.65 -21.03 6.44
CA CYS A 323 -15.50 -19.83 5.64
C CYS A 323 -14.91 -18.65 6.44
N VAL A 324 -14.69 -18.82 7.75
CA VAL A 324 -14.13 -17.77 8.62
C VAL A 324 -12.60 -17.80 8.57
N TYR A 325 -12.00 -16.64 8.28
CA TYR A 325 -10.56 -16.43 8.36
C TYR A 325 -10.22 -15.55 9.56
N GLY A 326 -9.40 -16.08 10.48
CA GLY A 326 -9.06 -15.43 11.74
C GLY A 326 -9.95 -15.85 12.93
N PRO A 327 -10.07 -15.02 13.99
CA PRO A 327 -10.93 -15.27 15.13
C PRO A 327 -12.38 -15.49 14.71
N MET A 328 -13.02 -16.45 15.38
CA MET A 328 -14.44 -16.73 15.16
C MET A 328 -15.28 -15.53 15.60
N PRO A 329 -16.16 -14.98 14.73
CA PRO A 329 -17.05 -13.90 15.14
C PRO A 329 -18.16 -14.43 16.06
N VAL A 330 -18.71 -13.53 16.88
CA VAL A 330 -19.89 -13.75 17.71
C VAL A 330 -21.06 -12.89 17.22
N VAL A 331 -22.28 -13.20 17.67
CA VAL A 331 -23.46 -12.39 17.34
C VAL A 331 -23.25 -10.94 17.76
N GLY A 332 -23.51 -10.01 16.84
CA GLY A 332 -23.27 -8.58 17.00
C GLY A 332 -21.94 -8.09 16.41
N ASP A 333 -20.99 -8.99 16.09
CA ASP A 333 -19.73 -8.57 15.49
C ASP A 333 -19.94 -8.09 14.04
N PRO A 334 -19.28 -6.98 13.65
CA PRO A 334 -19.16 -6.59 12.25
C PRO A 334 -18.20 -7.53 11.52
N VAL A 335 -18.58 -7.92 10.30
CA VAL A 335 -17.80 -8.82 9.45
C VAL A 335 -17.72 -8.30 8.02
N LEU A 336 -16.62 -8.61 7.36
CA LEU A 336 -16.38 -8.37 5.93
C LEU A 336 -16.46 -9.70 5.19
N PHE A 337 -17.15 -9.72 4.05
CA PHE A 337 -17.26 -10.92 3.21
C PHE A 337 -17.63 -10.61 1.76
N ALA A 338 -17.47 -11.59 0.87
CA ALA A 338 -18.11 -11.58 -0.45
C ALA A 338 -19.27 -12.59 -0.48
N SER A 339 -20.30 -12.30 -1.28
CA SER A 339 -21.50 -13.12 -1.43
C SER A 339 -21.46 -13.94 -2.72
N TYR A 340 -21.90 -15.20 -2.65
CA TYR A 340 -22.03 -16.10 -3.79
C TYR A 340 -23.38 -16.82 -3.75
N ASP A 341 -23.99 -17.06 -4.90
CA ASP A 341 -25.25 -17.81 -4.99
C ASP A 341 -25.09 -19.21 -4.39
N GLY A 342 -25.94 -19.53 -3.42
CA GLY A 342 -25.96 -20.81 -2.71
C GLY A 342 -27.11 -21.75 -3.09
N GLY A 343 -27.93 -21.41 -4.09
CA GLY A 343 -29.09 -22.19 -4.51
C GLY A 343 -30.29 -22.13 -3.54
N GLY A 344 -30.29 -21.17 -2.62
CA GLY A 344 -31.36 -20.94 -1.65
C GLY A 344 -31.14 -19.67 -0.84
N ALA A 345 -30.07 -19.66 -0.04
CA ALA A 345 -29.52 -18.44 0.54
C ALA A 345 -28.12 -18.22 -0.02
N ASP A 346 -27.79 -16.97 -0.29
CA ASP A 346 -26.44 -16.54 -0.59
C ASP A 346 -25.46 -17.00 0.49
N ARG A 347 -24.22 -17.28 0.08
CA ARG A 347 -23.15 -17.79 0.95
C ARG A 347 -22.00 -16.80 1.03
N ALA A 348 -21.53 -16.55 2.25
CA ALA A 348 -20.42 -15.66 2.53
C ALA A 348 -19.06 -16.38 2.47
N LEU A 349 -18.10 -15.83 1.72
CA LEU A 349 -16.72 -16.29 1.68
C LEU A 349 -15.74 -15.19 1.23
N PRO A 350 -14.56 -15.04 1.86
CA PRO A 350 -14.29 -15.37 3.27
C PRO A 350 -15.07 -14.46 4.20
N VAL A 351 -15.34 -14.92 5.41
CA VAL A 351 -15.87 -14.11 6.51
C VAL A 351 -14.70 -13.69 7.39
N VAL A 352 -14.47 -12.38 7.49
CA VAL A 352 -13.40 -11.80 8.30
C VAL A 352 -14.03 -10.90 9.35
N LYS A 353 -13.70 -11.10 10.63
CA LYS A 353 -14.14 -10.22 11.70
C LYS A 353 -13.46 -8.86 11.59
N LEU A 354 -14.25 -7.80 11.63
CA LEU A 354 -13.74 -6.42 11.72
C LEU A 354 -13.53 -6.05 13.19
N THR A 355 -12.48 -5.32 13.50
CA THR A 355 -12.14 -4.93 14.89
C THR A 355 -12.83 -3.64 15.35
N GLY A 356 -13.68 -3.03 14.50
CA GLY A 356 -14.11 -1.64 14.66
C GLY A 356 -12.95 -0.68 14.40
N ALA A 357 -13.25 0.56 14.02
CA ALA A 357 -12.21 1.58 13.90
C ALA A 357 -11.59 1.82 15.29
N THR A 358 -10.30 1.53 15.45
CA THR A 358 -9.52 2.04 16.57
C THR A 358 -9.27 3.52 16.32
N ASP A 359 -9.80 4.38 17.20
CA ASP A 359 -9.61 5.85 17.19
C ASP A 359 -8.14 6.29 17.17
#